data_AF-A0A225WT71-F1
#
_entry.id   AF-A0A225WT71-F1
#
_cell.length_a   1.000
_cell.length_b   1.000
_cell.length_c   1.000
_cell.angle_alpha   90.00
_cell.angle_beta   90.00
_cell.angle_gamma   90.00
#
_symmetry.space_group_name_H-M   'P 1'
#
loop_
_entity.id
_entity.type
_entity.pdbx_description
1 polymer ?
#
loop_
_entity_poly.entity_id
_entity_poly.type
_entity_poly.pdbx_seq_one_letter_code
_entity_poly.pdbx_strand_id
1 'polypeptide(L)'
;MLLGDSEGNENEPFIVYKSFPAKSKEKQDFNNSERNGFGVTVWRKVQPLQNRHRCRIFGNQTAWWNFQLSLKFLKFHCAERDNFDENVILLWPQDNPKSRNGFRRVESIDSDDDFEHCSDTDE
;
A
#
# COMPACT_ATOMS: atom_id res chain seq x y z
N MET A 1 -2.22 -7.48 8.50
CA MET A 1 -1.96 -8.24 7.28
C MET A 1 -0.66 -8.97 7.49
N LEU A 2 -0.73 -10.28 7.38
CA LEU A 2 0.40 -11.19 7.50
C LEU A 2 0.79 -11.59 6.08
N LEU A 3 2.09 -11.71 5.82
CA LEU A 3 2.61 -12.23 4.56
C LEU A 3 3.51 -13.41 4.89
N GLY A 4 3.14 -14.59 4.42
CA GLY A 4 3.98 -15.78 4.49
C GLY A 4 4.53 -16.11 3.12
N ASP A 5 5.76 -16.60 3.06
CA ASP A 5 6.28 -17.25 1.84
C ASP A 5 5.86 -18.74 1.77
N SER A 6 6.20 -19.41 0.68
CA SER A 6 5.89 -20.83 0.46
C SER A 6 6.65 -21.77 1.40
N GLU A 7 7.74 -21.31 2.03
CA GLU A 7 8.52 -22.07 2.99
C GLU A 7 7.93 -21.98 4.41
N GLY A 8 6.91 -21.14 4.58
CA GLY A 8 6.24 -20.90 5.86
C GLY A 8 6.93 -19.84 6.72
N ASN A 9 7.86 -19.06 6.16
CA ASN A 9 8.45 -17.93 6.88
C ASN A 9 7.45 -16.77 6.93
N GLU A 10 7.25 -16.24 8.13
CA GLU A 10 6.43 -15.04 8.34
C GLU A 10 7.28 -13.77 8.11
N ASN A 11 6.83 -12.93 7.18
CA ASN A 11 7.42 -11.63 6.93
C ASN A 11 6.88 -10.57 7.90
N GLU A 12 7.56 -9.43 7.98
CA GLU A 12 7.17 -8.35 8.91
C GLU A 12 5.70 -7.94 8.74
N PRO A 13 4.84 -8.09 9.76
CA PRO A 13 3.41 -7.89 9.57
C PRO A 13 3.04 -6.41 9.57
N PHE A 14 2.00 -6.08 8.79
CA PHE A 14 1.40 -4.74 8.75
C PHE A 14 0.15 -4.67 9.61
N ILE A 15 0.16 -3.86 10.67
CA ILE A 15 -0.90 -3.74 11.66
C ILE A 15 -1.51 -2.34 11.57
N VAL A 16 -2.84 -2.25 11.56
CA VAL A 16 -3.56 -0.97 11.50
C VAL A 16 -4.38 -0.79 12.77
N TYR A 17 -4.13 0.28 13.51
CA TYR A 17 -4.89 0.68 14.69
C TYR A 17 -5.74 1.91 14.42
N LYS A 18 -6.77 2.08 15.25
CA LYS A 18 -7.56 3.30 15.26
C LYS A 18 -6.74 4.46 15.83
N SER A 19 -6.58 5.53 15.07
CA SER A 19 -6.01 6.80 15.55
C SER A 19 -6.90 7.97 15.14
N PHE A 20 -7.06 8.95 16.03
CA PHE A 20 -7.82 10.15 15.70
C PHE A 20 -6.94 11.16 14.98
N PRO A 21 -7.47 11.85 13.96
CA PRO A 21 -6.71 12.86 13.25
C PRO A 21 -6.41 14.05 14.16
N ALA A 22 -5.30 14.73 13.89
CA ALA A 22 -4.96 16.00 14.50
C ALA A 22 -5.96 17.09 14.08
N LYS A 23 -6.11 18.10 14.95
CA LYS A 23 -7.03 19.23 14.70
C LYS A 23 -6.65 20.09 13.50
N SER A 24 -5.35 20.24 13.24
CA SER A 24 -4.86 21.00 12.08
C SER A 24 -4.37 20.05 10.99
N LYS A 25 -4.65 20.43 9.74
CA LYS A 25 -4.28 19.66 8.55
C LYS A 25 -2.76 19.45 8.46
N GLU A 26 -1.97 20.51 8.68
CA GLU A 26 -0.50 20.43 8.68
C GLU A 26 0.04 19.40 9.68
N LYS A 27 -0.52 19.37 10.90
CA LYS A 27 -0.12 18.37 11.91
C LYS A 27 -0.55 16.97 11.50
N GLN A 28 -1.71 16.83 10.86
CA GLN A 28 -2.17 15.54 10.36
C GLN A 28 -1.27 15.03 9.24
N ASP A 29 -0.90 15.88 8.30
CA ASP A 29 -0.04 15.54 7.17
C ASP A 29 1.35 15.11 7.69
N PHE A 30 1.92 15.87 8.63
CA PHE A 30 3.17 15.48 9.29
C PHE A 30 3.05 14.16 10.06
N ASN A 31 1.94 13.94 10.78
CA ASN A 31 1.73 12.67 11.48
C ASN A 31 1.60 11.50 10.49
N ASN A 32 0.95 11.71 9.34
CA ASN A 32 0.79 10.70 8.30
C ASN A 32 2.12 10.31 7.63
N SER A 33 2.99 11.30 7.37
CA SER A 33 4.30 11.06 6.74
C SER A 33 5.31 10.49 7.73
N GLU A 34 5.49 11.14 8.88
CA GLU A 34 6.61 10.85 9.79
C GLU A 34 6.25 9.87 10.91
N ARG A 35 4.97 9.72 11.22
CA ARG A 35 4.51 9.00 12.42
C ARG A 35 3.45 7.96 12.12
N ASN A 36 3.36 7.51 10.87
CA ASN A 36 2.43 6.48 10.42
C ASN A 36 0.95 6.77 10.78
N GLY A 37 0.56 8.05 10.89
CA GLY A 37 -0.79 8.48 11.26
C GLY A 37 -1.06 8.56 12.77
N PHE A 38 -0.02 8.46 13.60
CA PHE A 38 -0.10 8.66 15.05
C PHE A 38 0.36 10.06 15.47
N GLY A 39 -0.26 10.58 16.54
CA GLY A 39 0.27 11.75 17.24
C GLY A 39 1.57 11.42 17.99
N VAL A 40 2.34 12.46 18.32
CA VAL A 40 3.67 12.36 18.97
C VAL A 40 3.71 11.46 20.21
N THR A 41 2.70 11.55 21.08
CA THR A 41 2.65 10.79 22.34
C THR A 41 2.51 9.29 22.11
N VAL A 42 1.64 8.90 21.18
CA VAL A 42 1.43 7.49 20.83
C VAL A 42 2.62 6.97 20.01
N TRP A 43 3.13 7.78 19.09
CA TRP A 43 4.27 7.45 18.26
C TRP A 43 5.51 7.06 19.08
N ARG A 44 5.80 7.78 20.17
CA ARG A 44 6.89 7.45 21.11
C ARG A 44 6.81 6.03 21.69
N LYS A 45 5.63 5.42 21.73
CA LYS A 45 5.42 4.04 22.18
C LYS A 45 5.42 3.06 21.01
N VAL A 46 4.80 3.45 19.89
CA VAL A 46 4.65 2.60 18.70
C VAL A 46 6.00 2.37 18.01
N GLN A 47 6.82 3.39 17.84
CA GLN A 47 8.10 3.26 17.11
C GLN A 47 9.03 2.21 17.75
N PRO A 48 9.26 2.20 19.08
CA PRO A 48 10.04 1.14 19.71
C PRO A 48 9.42 -0.26 19.56
N LEU A 49 8.08 -0.36 19.57
CA LEU A 49 7.38 -1.65 19.43
C LEU A 49 7.56 -2.23 18.03
N GLN A 50 7.49 -1.40 16.98
CA GLN A 50 7.77 -1.84 15.61
C GLN A 50 9.16 -2.46 15.51
N ASN A 51 10.18 -1.77 16.04
CA ASN A 51 11.56 -2.22 15.97
C ASN A 51 11.78 -3.49 16.79
N ARG A 52 11.14 -3.61 17.96
CA ARG A 52 11.26 -4.78 18.82
C ARG A 52 10.60 -6.02 18.23
N HIS A 53 9.44 -5.86 17.60
CA HIS A 53 8.61 -6.97 17.13
C HIS A 53 8.66 -7.19 15.61
N ARG A 54 9.55 -6.48 14.90
CA ARG A 54 9.71 -6.55 13.44
C ARG A 54 8.37 -6.43 12.72
N CYS A 55 7.63 -5.37 13.04
CA CYS A 55 6.32 -5.12 12.45
C CYS A 55 6.15 -3.66 12.05
N ARG A 56 5.21 -3.41 11.13
CA ARG A 56 4.85 -2.08 10.66
C ARG A 56 3.46 -1.71 11.17
N ILE A 57 3.39 -0.72 12.04
CA ILE A 57 2.17 -0.29 12.73
C ILE A 57 1.74 1.08 12.18
N PHE A 58 0.50 1.15 11.72
CA PHE A 58 -0.12 2.35 11.17
C PHE A 58 -1.38 2.73 11.94
N GLY A 59 -1.67 4.03 11.97
CA GLY A 59 -2.85 4.61 12.59
C GLY A 59 -3.71 5.29 11.54
N ASN A 60 -5.02 5.02 11.53
CA ASN A 60 -5.98 5.87 10.84
C ASN A 60 -7.34 5.86 11.55
N GLN A 61 -8.23 6.78 11.19
CA GLN A 61 -9.50 6.98 11.89
C GLN A 61 -10.44 5.77 11.81
N THR A 62 -10.37 5.02 10.72
CA THR A 62 -11.25 3.87 10.52
C THR A 62 -10.71 2.61 11.20
N ALA A 63 -9.38 2.50 11.36
CA ALA A 63 -8.65 1.25 11.61
C ALA A 63 -8.77 0.22 10.48
N TRP A 64 -8.98 0.69 9.24
CA TRP A 64 -9.12 -0.17 8.06
C TRP A 64 -7.95 -0.01 7.10
N TRP A 65 -7.75 -1.03 6.28
CA TRP A 65 -6.90 -0.94 5.11
C TRP A 65 -7.41 0.10 4.12
N ASN A 66 -6.48 0.83 3.52
CA ASN A 66 -6.75 1.76 2.44
C ASN A 66 -5.67 1.65 1.37
N PHE A 67 -5.93 2.24 0.21
CA PHE A 67 -5.05 2.17 -0.95
C PHE A 67 -3.61 2.63 -0.64
N GLN A 68 -3.43 3.68 0.16
CA GLN A 68 -2.10 4.20 0.50
C GLN A 68 -1.31 3.20 1.36
N LEU A 69 -1.98 2.52 2.30
CA LEU A 69 -1.37 1.42 3.03
C LEU A 69 -1.03 0.28 2.07
N SER A 70 -1.90 -0.04 1.09
CA SER A 70 -1.67 -1.11 0.10
C SER A 70 -0.39 -0.87 -0.68
N LEU A 71 -0.19 0.37 -1.13
CA LEU A 71 1.07 0.77 -1.77
C LEU A 71 2.27 0.65 -0.83
N LYS A 72 2.15 1.08 0.44
CA LYS A 72 3.26 0.95 1.41
C LYS A 72 3.65 -0.51 1.64
N PHE A 73 2.68 -1.41 1.75
CA PHE A 73 2.92 -2.84 1.91
C PHE A 73 3.61 -3.45 0.70
N LEU A 74 3.10 -3.16 -0.51
CA LEU A 74 3.73 -3.65 -1.73
C LEU A 74 5.14 -3.11 -1.90
N LYS A 75 5.37 -1.82 -1.62
CA LYS A 75 6.73 -1.27 -1.66
C LYS A 75 7.65 -1.97 -0.69
N PHE A 76 7.20 -2.18 0.54
CA PHE A 76 8.01 -2.78 1.59
C PHE A 76 8.38 -4.25 1.32
N HIS A 77 7.46 -5.06 0.81
CA HIS A 77 7.73 -6.50 0.58
C HIS A 77 8.10 -6.85 -0.86
N CYS A 78 7.79 -5.98 -1.83
CA CYS A 78 7.90 -6.32 -3.25
C CYS A 78 8.87 -5.44 -4.03
N ALA A 79 9.16 -4.21 -3.58
CA ALA A 79 9.99 -3.29 -4.38
C ALA A 79 11.49 -3.50 -4.18
N GLU A 80 11.93 -4.11 -3.08
CA GLU A 80 13.35 -4.34 -2.77
C GLU A 80 13.82 -5.77 -3.12
N ARG A 81 13.17 -6.43 -4.09
CA ARG A 81 13.59 -7.76 -4.53
C ARG A 81 14.80 -7.63 -5.45
N ASP A 82 15.84 -8.41 -5.17
CA ASP A 82 17.04 -8.48 -6.01
C ASP A 82 16.75 -9.14 -7.37
N ASN A 83 15.74 -10.02 -7.43
CA ASN A 83 15.37 -10.76 -8.61
C ASN A 83 13.98 -10.35 -9.10
N PHE A 84 13.93 -9.61 -10.22
CA PHE A 84 12.68 -9.17 -10.85
C PHE A 84 12.07 -10.25 -11.77
N ASP A 85 12.82 -11.28 -12.12
CA ASP A 85 12.37 -12.38 -12.97
C ASP A 85 11.60 -13.46 -12.18
N GLU A 86 11.61 -13.36 -10.84
CA GLU A 86 10.85 -14.26 -9.99
C GLU A 86 9.38 -13.83 -9.90
N ASN A 87 8.50 -14.70 -10.40
CA ASN A 87 7.07 -14.49 -10.36
C ASN A 87 6.57 -14.46 -8.91
N VAL A 88 5.86 -13.39 -8.53
CA VAL A 88 5.20 -13.33 -7.23
C VAL A 88 3.69 -13.41 -7.36
N ILE A 89 3.13 -14.46 -6.77
CA ILE A 89 1.70 -14.65 -6.63
C ILE A 89 1.26 -13.97 -5.34
N LEU A 90 0.54 -12.86 -5.46
CA LEU A 90 -0.11 -12.21 -4.32
C LEU A 90 -1.56 -12.70 -4.19
N LEU A 91 -1.82 -13.50 -3.17
CA LEU A 91 -3.19 -13.87 -2.80
C LEU A 91 -3.73 -12.83 -1.81
N TRP A 92 -4.66 -12.00 -2.27
CA TRP A 92 -5.24 -10.92 -1.47
C TRP A 92 -6.68 -11.23 -1.08
N PRO A 93 -7.03 -11.25 0.22
CA PRO A 93 -8.41 -11.45 0.62
C PRO A 93 -9.26 -10.24 0.24
N GLN A 94 -10.27 -10.47 -0.60
CA GLN A 94 -11.22 -9.44 -0.99
C GLN A 94 -12.35 -9.39 0.04
N ASP A 95 -12.15 -8.62 1.11
CA ASP A 95 -13.24 -8.32 2.04
C ASP A 95 -13.25 -6.84 2.42
N ASN A 96 -13.95 -6.05 1.62
CA ASN A 96 -14.20 -4.64 1.88
C ASN A 96 -15.70 -4.34 1.73
N PRO A 97 -16.48 -4.24 2.83
CA PRO A 97 -17.90 -3.90 2.76
C PRO A 97 -18.16 -2.46 2.28
N LYS A 98 -17.11 -1.63 2.11
CA LYS A 98 -17.21 -0.25 1.62
C LYS A 98 -16.67 -0.04 0.20
N SER A 99 -16.25 -1.08 -0.53
CA SER A 99 -15.65 -0.92 -1.87
C SER A 99 -16.66 -0.69 -3.00
N ARG A 100 -17.95 -0.45 -2.74
CA ARG A 100 -18.98 -0.39 -3.80
C ARG A 100 -18.73 0.69 -4.87
N ASN A 101 -17.90 1.71 -4.62
CA ASN A 101 -17.73 2.83 -5.56
C ASN A 101 -16.27 3.23 -5.83
N GLY A 102 -15.39 2.34 -6.31
CA GLY A 102 -14.05 2.84 -6.66
C GLY A 102 -13.03 1.98 -7.38
N PHE A 103 -13.29 0.70 -7.68
CA PHE A 103 -12.33 -0.10 -8.42
C PHE A 103 -12.95 -0.57 -9.72
N ARG A 104 -12.83 0.23 -10.79
CA ARG A 104 -13.01 -0.29 -12.15
C ARG A 104 -11.75 -1.07 -12.48
N ARG A 105 -11.95 -2.34 -12.82
CA ARG A 105 -10.96 -3.21 -13.44
C ARG A 105 -10.37 -2.48 -14.64
N VAL A 106 -9.06 -2.25 -14.64
CA VAL A 106 -8.32 -1.97 -15.87
C VAL A 106 -8.07 -3.35 -16.47
N GLU A 107 -8.88 -3.70 -17.46
CA GLU A 107 -8.58 -4.83 -18.33
C GLU A 107 -7.39 -4.45 -19.22
N SER A 108 -6.64 -5.47 -19.62
CA SER A 108 -5.40 -5.44 -20.39
C SER A 108 -5.36 -4.34 -21.45
N ILE A 109 -4.23 -3.63 -21.52
CA ILE A 109 -3.81 -2.98 -22.75
C ILE A 109 -3.30 -4.12 -23.62
N ASP A 110 -4.21 -4.71 -24.39
CA ASP A 110 -3.82 -5.58 -25.50
C ASP A 110 -3.18 -4.68 -26.56
N SER A 111 -1.95 -5.02 -26.90
CA SER A 111 -1.15 -4.36 -27.91
C SER A 111 -1.66 -4.82 -29.27
N ASP A 112 -2.50 -4.04 -29.92
CA ASP A 112 -2.82 -4.14 -31.35
C ASP A 112 -3.44 -2.80 -31.78
N ASP A 113 -2.60 -1.79 -31.98
CA ASP A 113 -2.98 -0.61 -32.75
C ASP A 113 -2.16 -0.62 -34.04
N ASP A 114 -2.92 -0.83 -35.12
CA ASP A 114 -2.51 -1.02 -36.49
C ASP A 114 -1.63 0.12 -37.02
N PHE A 115 -0.57 -0.30 -37.71
CA PHE A 115 0.25 0.53 -38.56
C PHE A 115 -0.47 0.71 -39.91
N GLU A 116 -1.13 1.85 -40.15
CA GLU A 116 -1.42 2.29 -41.53
C GLU A 116 -1.39 3.83 -41.68
N HIS A 117 -0.29 4.27 -42.28
CA HIS A 117 -0.07 5.39 -43.20
C HIS A 117 -1.24 6.37 -43.45
N CYS A 118 -1.07 7.63 -43.00
CA CYS A 118 -1.72 8.78 -43.63
C CYS A 118 -0.64 9.60 -44.35
N SER A 119 -0.53 9.38 -45.66
CA SER A 119 0.25 10.19 -46.58
C SER A 119 -0.54 11.45 -46.93
N ASP A 120 -0.23 12.57 -46.28
CA ASP A 120 -0.69 13.88 -46.73
C ASP A 120 0.37 14.48 -47.66
N THR A 121 -0.03 14.65 -48.91
CA THR A 121 0.71 15.34 -49.97
C THR A 121 0.12 16.75 -50.01
N ASP A 122 0.90 17.75 -49.59
CA ASP A 122 0.58 19.16 -49.79
C ASP A 122 1.42 19.70 -50.96
N GLU A 123 0.80 19.88 -52.13
CA GLU A 123 1.15 20.90 -53.13
C GLU A 123 -0.08 21.33 -53.94
#